data_AF-A0A7Y5UH79-F1
#
_entry.id   AF-A0A7Y5UH79-F1
#
_cell.length_a   1.000
_cell.length_b   1.000
_cell.length_c   1.000
_cell.angle_alpha   90.00
_cell.angle_beta   90.00
_cell.angle_gamma   90.00
#
_symmetry.space_group_name_H-M   'P 1'
#
loop_
_entity.id
_entity.type
_entity.pdbx_description
1 polymer ?
#
loop_
_entity_poly.entity_id
_entity_poly.type
_entity_poly.pdbx_seq_one_letter_code
_entity_poly.pdbx_strand_id
1 'polypeptide(L)'
;EAPTPRWRALFLVSWTSMRGVVSLATALALPRLTASGASFPYRIEIILIAMCVIVLTLLVQGLSLGPIVRALRFEPEQVHQAEERLARLETTRRGAEALEDLSHEDWVDQRDVEALRAEVRERVRMSEARGGSYAGRRRLRLAMINAERRMLIRLRNEDAISDDVLRALEQELDFEAVRAGAGEAR
;
A
#
# COMPACT_ATOMS: atom_id res chain seq x y z
N GLU A 1 -18.59 -10.40 -12.60
CA GLU A 1 -17.46 -11.14 -11.99
C GLU A 1 -16.74 -10.31 -10.93
N ALA A 2 -16.26 -10.95 -9.86
CA ALA A 2 -15.37 -10.32 -8.88
C ALA A 2 -13.91 -10.29 -9.41
N PRO A 3 -13.16 -9.19 -9.26
CA PRO A 3 -11.77 -9.14 -9.69
C PRO A 3 -10.91 -9.87 -8.66
N THR A 4 -10.28 -10.98 -9.01
CA THR A 4 -9.33 -11.65 -8.12
C THR A 4 -7.91 -11.58 -8.65
N PRO A 5 -7.01 -10.82 -8.01
CA PRO A 5 -5.58 -11.12 -8.04
C PRO A 5 -5.20 -11.99 -6.83
N ARG A 6 -5.88 -13.12 -6.64
CA ARG A 6 -5.74 -14.01 -5.45
C ARG A 6 -4.37 -14.70 -5.37
N TRP A 7 -3.73 -14.96 -6.51
CA TRP A 7 -2.45 -15.66 -6.58
C TRP A 7 -1.24 -14.83 -6.11
N ARG A 8 -1.22 -13.52 -6.39
CA ARG A 8 -0.14 -12.60 -5.96
C ARG A 8 -0.13 -12.46 -4.44
N ALA A 9 -1.30 -12.28 -3.84
CA ALA A 9 -1.46 -12.23 -2.40
C ALA A 9 -1.08 -13.57 -1.74
N LEU A 10 -1.51 -14.70 -2.30
CA LEU A 10 -1.11 -16.03 -1.84
C LEU A 10 0.41 -16.26 -1.94
N PHE A 11 1.05 -15.80 -3.03
CA PHE A 11 2.49 -15.87 -3.19
C PHE A 11 3.21 -15.02 -2.13
N LEU A 12 2.75 -13.79 -1.89
CA LEU A 12 3.33 -12.91 -0.87
C LEU A 12 3.20 -13.53 0.54
N VAL A 13 2.03 -14.05 0.89
CA VAL A 13 1.78 -14.74 2.17
C VAL A 13 2.64 -16.00 2.31
N SER A 14 2.80 -16.76 1.22
CA SER A 14 3.69 -17.93 1.21
C SER A 14 5.17 -17.55 1.30
N TRP A 15 5.56 -16.39 0.75
CA TRP A 15 6.93 -15.88 0.77
C TRP A 15 7.34 -15.35 2.14
N THR A 16 6.40 -14.75 2.87
CA THR A 16 6.59 -14.20 4.22
C THR A 16 6.34 -15.21 5.34
N SER A 17 5.90 -16.43 5.02
CA SER A 17 5.62 -17.46 6.02
C SER A 17 6.86 -17.88 6.83
N MET A 18 6.64 -18.25 8.09
CA MET A 18 7.64 -18.52 9.14
C MET A 18 8.82 -19.37 8.66
N ARG A 19 9.97 -18.73 8.44
CA ARG A 19 11.24 -19.43 8.22
C ARG A 19 12.08 -19.46 9.49
N GLY A 20 12.78 -20.57 9.67
CA GLY A 20 13.81 -20.72 10.70
C GLY A 20 13.38 -21.36 12.02
N VAL A 21 12.09 -21.31 12.40
CA VAL A 21 11.62 -21.89 13.69
C VAL A 21 11.85 -23.40 13.75
N VAL A 22 11.45 -24.13 12.71
CA VAL A 22 11.62 -25.60 12.64
C VAL A 22 13.11 -25.98 12.53
N SER A 23 13.91 -25.21 11.78
CA SER A 23 15.34 -25.47 11.61
C SER A 23 16.11 -25.25 12.93
N LEU A 24 15.77 -24.19 13.68
CA LEU A 24 16.34 -23.93 14.99
C LEU A 24 15.89 -24.98 16.01
N ALA A 25 14.61 -25.36 16.01
CA ALA A 25 14.10 -26.42 16.88
C ALA A 25 14.83 -27.75 16.64
N THR A 26 15.08 -28.11 15.38
CA THR A 26 15.81 -29.33 15.01
C THR A 26 17.27 -29.25 15.47
N ALA A 27 17.93 -28.10 15.29
CA ALA A 27 19.30 -27.90 15.76
C ALA A 27 19.42 -27.97 17.30
N LEU A 28 18.43 -27.43 18.02
CA LEU A 28 18.36 -27.50 19.49
C LEU A 28 18.02 -28.90 20.00
N ALA A 29 17.24 -29.67 19.23
CA ALA A 29 16.87 -31.05 19.53
C ALA A 29 18.03 -32.04 19.41
N LEU A 30 19.19 -31.64 18.88
CA LEU A 30 20.38 -32.49 18.83
C LEU A 30 20.78 -32.96 20.25
N PRO A 31 20.92 -34.28 20.47
CA PRO A 31 21.31 -34.85 21.75
C PRO A 31 22.62 -34.24 22.25
N ARG A 32 22.75 -34.05 23.57
CA ARG A 32 24.02 -33.60 24.17
C ARG A 32 25.07 -34.71 24.19
N LEU A 33 24.61 -35.95 24.22
CA LEU A 33 25.41 -37.16 24.36
C LEU A 33 25.06 -38.14 23.24
N THR A 34 26.07 -38.86 22.77
CA THR A 34 25.95 -39.99 21.83
C THR A 34 25.50 -41.25 22.56
N ALA A 35 25.08 -42.29 21.82
CA ALA A 35 24.67 -43.57 22.40
C ALA A 35 25.78 -44.27 23.21
N SER A 36 27.04 -43.89 23.00
CA SER A 36 28.22 -44.37 23.76
C SER A 36 28.53 -43.52 25.00
N GLY A 37 27.73 -42.49 25.31
CA GLY A 37 27.94 -41.60 26.46
C GLY A 37 28.94 -40.46 26.25
N ALA A 38 29.56 -40.35 25.06
CA ALA A 38 30.45 -39.25 24.72
C ALA A 38 29.67 -38.01 24.25
N SER A 39 30.22 -36.81 24.44
CA SER A 39 29.62 -35.56 23.93
C SER A 39 29.36 -35.63 22.42
N PHE A 40 28.21 -35.09 21.98
CA PHE A 40 27.86 -35.08 20.56
C PHE A 40 28.87 -34.22 19.76
N PRO A 41 29.53 -34.80 18.75
CA PRO A 41 30.57 -34.10 18.01
C PRO A 41 29.96 -32.93 17.21
N TYR A 42 30.65 -31.80 17.20
CA TYR A 42 30.32 -30.62 16.41
C TYR A 42 28.93 -29.98 16.67
N ARG A 43 28.32 -30.25 17.84
CA ARG A 43 26.96 -29.75 18.16
C ARG A 43 26.87 -28.23 18.12
N ILE A 44 27.88 -27.53 18.66
CA ILE A 44 27.88 -26.07 18.76
C ILE A 44 28.04 -25.47 17.36
N GLU A 45 28.88 -26.08 16.53
CA GLU A 45 29.15 -25.70 15.15
C GLU A 45 27.91 -25.85 14.29
N ILE A 46 27.15 -26.95 14.43
CA ILE A 46 25.87 -27.14 13.73
C ILE A 46 24.85 -26.07 14.14
N ILE A 47 24.74 -25.76 15.44
CA ILE A 47 23.83 -24.72 15.93
C ILE A 47 24.23 -23.34 15.40
N LEU A 48 25.54 -23.04 15.39
CA LEU A 48 26.07 -21.77 14.89
C LEU A 48 25.79 -21.61 13.39
N ILE A 49 26.05 -22.65 12.59
CA ILE A 49 25.73 -22.66 11.15
C ILE A 49 24.23 -22.49 10.93
N ALA A 50 23.39 -23.20 11.68
CA ALA A 50 21.94 -23.05 11.59
C ALA A 50 21.49 -21.61 11.91
N MET A 51 22.05 -20.99 12.94
CA MET A 51 21.79 -19.58 13.27
C MET A 51 22.23 -18.63 12.16
N CYS A 52 23.44 -18.81 11.62
CA CYS A 52 23.96 -18.00 10.52
C CYS A 52 23.07 -18.11 9.27
N VAL A 53 22.66 -19.33 8.91
CA VAL A 53 21.75 -19.57 7.78
C VAL A 53 20.40 -18.88 8.02
N ILE A 54 19.83 -18.98 9.22
CA ILE A 54 18.57 -18.29 9.54
C ILE A 54 18.73 -16.78 9.37
N VAL A 55 19.74 -16.15 9.98
CA VAL A 55 19.98 -14.71 9.86
C VAL A 55 20.17 -14.28 8.40
N LEU A 56 20.96 -15.03 7.64
CA LEU A 56 21.18 -14.75 6.22
C LEU A 56 19.87 -14.85 5.41
N THR A 57 19.06 -15.89 5.67
CA THR A 57 17.76 -16.03 4.98
C THR A 57 16.78 -14.91 5.34
N LEU A 58 16.78 -14.44 6.58
CA LEU A 58 15.95 -13.31 7.01
C LEU A 58 16.41 -12.00 6.36
N LEU A 59 17.72 -11.75 6.25
CA LEU A 59 18.26 -10.58 5.56
C LEU A 59 17.89 -10.58 4.07
N VAL A 60 18.07 -11.72 3.41
CA VAL A 60 17.68 -11.88 2.00
C VAL A 60 16.16 -11.70 1.83
N GLN A 61 15.35 -12.28 2.71
CA GLN A 61 13.88 -12.11 2.65
C GLN A 61 13.47 -10.65 2.87
N GLY A 62 14.03 -9.99 3.88
CA GLY A 62 13.74 -8.58 4.18
C GLY A 62 14.08 -7.66 3.02
N LEU A 63 15.26 -7.83 2.42
CA LEU A 63 15.66 -7.07 1.23
C LEU A 63 14.86 -7.45 -0.03
N SER A 64 14.41 -8.70 -0.15
CA SER A 64 13.64 -9.18 -1.31
C SER A 64 12.20 -8.68 -1.33
N LEU A 65 11.62 -8.32 -0.17
CA LEU A 65 10.22 -7.94 -0.07
C LEU A 65 9.92 -6.64 -0.86
N GLY A 66 10.77 -5.62 -0.71
CA GLY A 66 10.64 -4.36 -1.44
C GLY A 66 10.58 -4.51 -2.97
N PRO A 67 11.57 -5.18 -3.61
CA PRO A 67 11.55 -5.42 -5.05
C PRO A 67 10.44 -6.38 -5.48
N ILE A 68 10.10 -7.42 -4.69
CA ILE A 68 8.98 -8.33 -5.01
C ILE A 68 7.65 -7.59 -5.03
N VAL A 69 7.36 -6.75 -4.03
CA VAL A 69 6.13 -5.96 -3.98
C VAL A 69 6.04 -5.00 -5.17
N ARG A 70 7.16 -4.36 -5.54
CA ARG A 70 7.24 -3.51 -6.74
C ARG A 70 7.03 -4.30 -8.04
N ALA A 71 7.65 -5.47 -8.17
CA ALA A 71 7.56 -6.32 -9.35
C ALA A 71 6.16 -6.92 -9.53
N LEU A 72 5.50 -7.30 -8.42
CA LEU A 72 4.16 -7.87 -8.45
C LEU A 72 3.06 -6.84 -8.69
N ARG A 73 3.35 -5.54 -8.88
CA ARG A 73 2.35 -4.49 -9.19
C ARG A 73 1.04 -4.72 -8.44
N PHE A 74 1.11 -4.86 -7.11
CA PHE A 74 -0.10 -4.76 -6.31
C PHE A 74 -0.64 -3.37 -6.58
N GLU A 75 -1.77 -3.30 -7.27
CA GLU A 75 -2.39 -2.01 -7.53
C GLU A 75 -2.63 -1.34 -6.18
N PRO A 76 -2.13 -0.11 -5.98
CA PRO A 76 -2.38 0.59 -4.75
C PRO A 76 -3.90 0.74 -4.59
N GLU A 77 -4.37 0.60 -3.35
CA GLU A 77 -5.77 0.79 -2.93
C GLU A 77 -6.45 2.03 -3.55
N GLN A 78 -5.65 3.03 -3.96
CA GLN A 78 -6.11 4.26 -4.59
C GLN A 78 -6.59 4.11 -6.04
N VAL A 79 -6.09 3.13 -6.81
CA VAL A 79 -6.61 2.84 -8.17
C VAL A 79 -8.04 2.31 -8.06
N HIS A 80 -8.28 1.39 -7.12
CA HIS A 80 -9.64 0.92 -6.82
C HIS A 80 -10.55 2.06 -6.35
N GLN A 81 -10.06 3.01 -5.55
CA GLN A 81 -10.87 4.16 -5.13
C GLN A 81 -11.15 5.16 -6.27
N ALA A 82 -10.20 5.37 -7.18
CA ALA A 82 -10.39 6.22 -8.35
C ALA A 82 -11.36 5.58 -9.35
N GLU A 83 -11.24 4.27 -9.57
CA GLU A 83 -12.12 3.47 -10.42
C GLU A 83 -13.53 3.37 -9.83
N GLU A 84 -13.66 3.10 -8.52
CA GLU A 84 -14.96 3.09 -7.83
C GLU A 84 -15.62 4.47 -7.89
N ARG A 85 -14.84 5.55 -7.77
CA ARG A 85 -15.37 6.92 -7.87
C ARG A 85 -15.82 7.26 -9.28
N LEU A 86 -15.05 6.90 -10.30
CA LEU A 86 -15.45 7.04 -11.70
C LEU A 86 -16.71 6.23 -11.98
N ALA A 87 -16.77 4.98 -11.53
CA ALA A 87 -17.93 4.12 -11.66
C ALA A 87 -19.17 4.70 -10.96
N ARG A 88 -19.04 5.25 -9.74
CA ARG A 88 -20.14 5.92 -9.02
C ARG A 88 -20.64 7.17 -9.73
N LEU A 89 -19.74 8.00 -10.25
CA LEU A 89 -20.11 9.19 -11.02
C LEU A 89 -20.85 8.80 -12.30
N GLU A 90 -20.30 7.84 -13.05
CA GLU A 90 -20.88 7.37 -14.31
C GLU A 90 -22.25 6.72 -14.09
N THR A 91 -22.40 5.91 -13.05
CA THR A 91 -23.68 5.28 -12.68
C THR A 91 -24.72 6.34 -12.31
N THR A 92 -24.32 7.37 -11.56
CA THR A 92 -25.22 8.47 -11.18
C THR A 92 -25.65 9.28 -12.41
N ARG A 93 -24.72 9.52 -13.34
CA ARG A 93 -24.98 10.24 -14.59
C ARG A 93 -25.92 9.47 -15.51
N ARG A 94 -25.68 8.17 -15.71
CA ARG A 94 -26.57 7.26 -16.44
C ARG A 94 -27.97 7.21 -15.83
N GLY A 95 -28.07 7.21 -14.50
CA GLY A 95 -29.34 7.30 -13.80
C GLY A 95 -30.08 8.62 -14.04
N ALA A 96 -29.34 9.74 -14.19
CA ALA A 96 -29.90 11.04 -14.53
C ALA A 96 -30.46 11.07 -15.95
N GLU A 97 -29.74 10.50 -16.92
CA GLU A 97 -30.18 10.36 -18.32
C GLU A 97 -31.44 9.51 -18.41
N ALA A 98 -31.47 8.35 -17.72
CA ALA A 98 -32.66 7.50 -17.66
C ALA A 98 -33.88 8.20 -17.05
N LEU A 99 -33.67 9.07 -16.05
CA LEU A 99 -34.74 9.89 -15.48
C LEU A 99 -35.26 10.92 -16.50
N GLU A 100 -34.39 11.46 -17.36
CA GLU A 100 -34.78 12.36 -18.44
C GLU A 100 -35.64 11.65 -19.48
N ASP A 101 -35.26 10.44 -19.91
CA ASP A 101 -36.04 9.63 -20.83
C ASP A 101 -37.42 9.30 -20.25
N LEU A 102 -37.48 8.83 -19.00
CA LEU A 102 -38.72 8.48 -18.30
C LEU A 102 -39.63 9.70 -18.06
N SER A 103 -39.06 10.91 -17.96
CA SER A 103 -39.85 12.13 -17.72
C SER A 103 -40.81 12.50 -18.86
N HIS A 104 -40.70 11.83 -20.01
CA HIS A 104 -41.59 12.00 -21.16
C HIS A 104 -42.76 11.00 -21.19
N GLU A 105 -42.83 10.07 -20.23
CA GLU A 105 -43.91 9.09 -20.18
C GLU A 105 -45.18 9.63 -19.48
N ASP A 106 -46.35 9.26 -20.00
CA ASP A 106 -47.66 9.78 -19.57
C ASP A 106 -48.04 9.45 -18.12
N TRP A 107 -47.39 8.48 -17.49
CA TRP A 107 -47.67 8.09 -16.09
C TRP A 107 -46.85 8.87 -15.06
N VAL A 108 -45.91 9.71 -15.50
CA VAL A 108 -44.95 10.37 -14.62
C VAL A 108 -45.41 11.77 -14.25
N ASP A 109 -45.49 12.06 -12.94
CA ASP A 109 -45.75 13.42 -12.45
C ASP A 109 -44.49 14.28 -12.59
N GLN A 110 -44.60 15.43 -13.25
CA GLN A 110 -43.47 16.36 -13.40
C GLN A 110 -42.93 16.89 -12.06
N ARG A 111 -43.77 16.97 -11.02
CA ARG A 111 -43.33 17.37 -9.67
C ARG A 111 -42.36 16.36 -9.07
N ASP A 112 -42.63 15.07 -9.26
CA ASP A 112 -41.77 14.00 -8.77
C ASP A 112 -40.46 13.94 -9.56
N VAL A 113 -40.50 14.18 -10.87
CA VAL A 113 -39.30 14.30 -11.72
C VAL A 113 -38.42 15.46 -11.26
N GLU A 114 -39.00 16.62 -10.96
CA GLU A 114 -38.25 17.79 -10.49
C GLU A 114 -37.61 17.57 -9.11
N ALA A 115 -38.32 16.90 -8.21
CA ALA A 115 -37.77 16.48 -6.92
C ALA A 115 -36.57 15.53 -7.11
N LEU A 116 -36.70 14.51 -7.96
CA LEU A 116 -35.63 13.55 -8.23
C LEU A 116 -34.44 14.19 -8.96
N ARG A 117 -34.67 15.13 -9.89
CA ARG A 117 -33.62 15.92 -10.54
C ARG A 117 -32.83 16.78 -9.54
N ALA A 118 -33.50 17.33 -8.53
CA ALA A 118 -32.82 18.08 -7.47
C ALA A 118 -31.93 17.15 -6.63
N GLU A 119 -32.41 15.96 -6.27
CA GLU A 119 -31.64 14.98 -5.51
C GLU A 119 -30.40 14.48 -6.27
N VAL A 120 -30.56 14.14 -7.55
CA VAL A 120 -29.45 13.66 -8.40
C VAL A 120 -28.37 14.73 -8.56
N ARG A 121 -28.76 16.00 -8.80
CA ARG A 121 -27.81 17.11 -8.88
C ARG A 121 -27.01 17.29 -7.58
N GLU A 122 -27.67 17.15 -6.43
CA GLU A 122 -27.01 17.27 -5.14
C GLU A 122 -26.05 16.10 -4.88
N ARG A 123 -26.44 14.87 -5.24
CA ARG A 123 -25.55 13.69 -5.15
C ARG A 123 -24.30 13.84 -6.03
N VAL A 124 -24.45 14.34 -7.26
CA VAL A 124 -23.31 14.63 -8.15
C VAL A 124 -22.40 15.69 -7.54
N ARG A 125 -22.97 16.82 -7.07
CA ARG A 125 -22.20 17.88 -6.39
C ARG A 125 -21.44 17.36 -5.18
N MET A 126 -22.07 16.57 -4.32
CA MET A 126 -21.44 16.00 -3.13
C MET A 126 -20.31 15.03 -3.49
N SER A 127 -20.50 14.21 -4.53
CA SER A 127 -19.46 13.31 -5.05
C SER A 127 -18.27 14.07 -5.63
N GLU A 128 -18.54 15.11 -6.43
CA GLU A 128 -17.51 16.00 -6.98
C GLU A 128 -16.81 16.82 -5.90
N ALA A 129 -17.52 17.33 -4.89
CA ALA A 129 -16.96 18.11 -3.80
C ALA A 129 -16.08 17.26 -2.87
N ARG A 130 -16.52 16.04 -2.51
CA ARG A 130 -15.67 15.08 -1.78
C ARG A 130 -14.42 14.75 -2.60
N GLY A 131 -14.62 14.57 -3.89
CA GLY A 131 -13.56 14.25 -4.82
C GLY A 131 -12.54 15.37 -5.08
N GLY A 132 -13.01 16.60 -5.20
CA GLY A 132 -12.22 17.82 -5.34
C GLY A 132 -11.55 18.21 -4.03
N SER A 133 -12.22 18.00 -2.89
CA SER A 133 -11.63 18.14 -1.56
C SER A 133 -10.48 17.16 -1.35
N TYR A 134 -10.63 15.91 -1.81
CA TYR A 134 -9.55 14.92 -1.74
C TYR A 134 -8.39 15.28 -2.68
N ALA A 135 -8.67 15.62 -3.94
CA ALA A 135 -7.64 16.05 -4.90
C ALA A 135 -6.92 17.34 -4.47
N GLY A 136 -7.67 18.29 -3.91
CA GLY A 136 -7.17 19.55 -3.36
C GLY A 136 -6.31 19.34 -2.12
N ARG A 137 -6.78 18.54 -1.15
CA ARG A 137 -5.98 18.13 0.02
C ARG A 137 -4.71 17.39 -0.38
N ARG A 138 -4.78 16.50 -1.38
CA ARG A 138 -3.61 15.81 -1.93
C ARG A 138 -2.61 16.80 -2.53
N ARG A 139 -3.05 17.71 -3.39
CA ARG A 139 -2.18 18.75 -3.97
C ARG A 139 -1.53 19.60 -2.88
N LEU A 140 -2.30 19.99 -1.86
CA LEU A 140 -1.79 20.78 -0.74
C LEU A 140 -0.76 20.00 0.10
N ARG A 141 -1.02 18.71 0.38
CA ARG A 141 -0.10 17.81 1.08
C ARG A 141 1.21 17.64 0.31
N LEU A 142 1.14 17.40 -1.00
CA LEU A 142 2.33 17.29 -1.86
C LEU A 142 3.10 18.62 -1.93
N ALA A 143 2.41 19.76 -1.98
CA ALA A 143 3.05 21.07 -1.93
C ALA A 143 3.78 21.31 -0.60
N MET A 144 3.17 20.89 0.52
CA MET A 144 3.76 20.95 1.86
C MET A 144 5.03 20.10 1.97
N ILE A 145 4.97 18.82 1.55
CA ILE A 145 6.14 17.92 1.54
C ILE A 145 7.29 18.49 0.69
N ASN A 146 6.96 19.08 -0.47
CA ASN A 146 7.97 19.74 -1.31
C ASN A 146 8.59 20.97 -0.62
N ALA A 147 7.84 21.69 0.21
CA ALA A 147 8.37 22.80 0.99
C ALA A 147 9.32 22.30 2.10
N GLU A 148 8.95 21.22 2.79
CA GLU A 148 9.78 20.57 3.81
C GLU A 148 11.10 20.07 3.21
N ARG A 149 11.06 19.41 2.05
CA ARG A 149 12.28 18.96 1.33
C ARG A 149 13.22 20.11 1.01
N ARG A 150 12.69 21.24 0.53
CA ARG A 150 13.52 22.44 0.26
C ARG A 150 14.18 22.97 1.53
N MET A 151 13.48 22.90 2.67
CA MET A 151 14.04 23.34 3.95
C MET A 151 15.16 22.40 4.42
N LEU A 152 15.01 21.08 4.27
CA LEU A 152 16.07 20.12 4.62
C LEU A 152 17.34 20.36 3.81
N ILE A 153 17.21 20.59 2.49
CA ILE A 153 18.34 20.92 1.62
C ILE A 153 19.03 22.21 2.10
N ARG A 154 18.26 23.22 2.50
CA ARG A 154 18.79 24.47 3.03
C ARG A 154 19.57 24.25 4.33
N LEU A 155 19.00 23.52 5.29
CA LEU A 155 19.67 23.20 6.56
C LEU A 155 20.99 22.45 6.33
N ARG A 156 21.03 21.55 5.34
CA ARG A 156 22.25 20.84 4.96
C ARG A 156 23.28 21.77 4.32
N ASN A 157 22.86 22.70 3.48
CA ASN A 157 23.76 23.69 2.86
C ASN A 157 24.29 24.72 3.88
N GLU A 158 23.59 24.93 5.00
CA GLU A 158 24.00 25.75 6.13
C GLU A 158 24.83 24.96 7.17
N ASP A 159 25.25 23.72 6.85
CA ASP A 159 25.96 22.77 7.72
C ASP A 159 25.25 22.49 9.07
N ALA A 160 23.95 22.78 9.18
CA ALA A 160 23.16 22.55 10.39
C ALA A 160 22.79 21.07 10.58
N ILE A 161 22.77 20.28 9.50
CA ILE A 161 22.52 18.83 9.51
C ILE A 161 23.54 18.10 8.62
N SER A 162 23.89 16.86 8.98
CA SER A 162 24.79 16.03 8.18
C SER A 162 24.08 15.38 6.98
N ASP A 163 24.86 14.91 6.00
CA ASP A 163 24.33 14.21 4.82
C ASP A 163 23.57 12.92 5.21
N ASP A 164 24.01 12.23 6.26
CA ASP A 164 23.33 11.03 6.77
C ASP A 164 21.96 11.37 7.37
N VAL A 165 21.87 12.48 8.12
CA VAL A 165 20.60 12.97 8.68
C VAL A 165 19.65 13.44 7.57
N LEU A 166 20.18 14.14 6.57
CA LEU A 166 19.40 14.55 5.39
C LEU A 166 18.80 13.33 4.69
N ARG A 167 19.60 12.29 4.41
CA ARG A 167 19.13 11.07 3.73
C ARG A 167 18.05 10.35 4.52
N ALA A 168 18.18 10.27 5.84
CA ALA A 168 17.17 9.64 6.70
C ALA A 168 15.83 10.41 6.65
N LEU A 169 15.88 11.75 6.76
CA LEU A 169 14.68 12.59 6.72
C LEU A 169 14.05 12.65 5.31
N GLU A 170 14.86 12.64 4.24
CA GLU A 170 14.34 12.53 2.87
C GLU A 170 13.62 11.20 2.63
N GLN A 171 14.14 10.09 3.17
CA GLN A 171 13.45 8.80 3.10
C GLN A 171 12.10 8.84 3.81
N GLU A 172 12.01 9.49 4.98
CA GLU A 172 10.75 9.69 5.69
C GLU A 172 9.74 10.50 4.85
N LEU A 173 10.18 11.62 4.27
CA LEU A 173 9.36 12.43 3.36
C LEU A 173 8.94 11.67 2.09
N ASP A 174 9.79 10.79 1.56
CA ASP A 174 9.45 9.93 0.43
C ASP A 174 8.36 8.92 0.80
N PHE A 175 8.40 8.34 2.01
CA PHE A 175 7.31 7.49 2.50
C PHE A 175 6.01 8.26 2.65
N GLU A 176 6.06 9.49 3.17
CA GLU A 176 4.90 10.36 3.25
C GLU A 176 4.35 10.76 1.88
N ALA A 177 5.23 11.08 0.93
CA ALA A 177 4.86 11.45 -0.43
C ALA A 177 4.18 10.28 -1.14
N VAL A 178 4.71 9.07 -1.01
CA VAL A 178 4.09 7.85 -1.56
C VAL A 178 2.72 7.60 -0.93
N ARG A 179 2.58 7.76 0.39
CA ARG A 179 1.29 7.64 1.08
C ARG A 179 0.27 8.70 0.63
N ALA A 180 0.75 9.90 0.29
CA ALA A 180 -0.03 10.97 -0.32
C ALA A 180 -0.27 10.80 -1.84
N GLY A 181 0.27 9.75 -2.46
CA GLY A 181 0.05 9.38 -3.86
C GLY A 181 1.07 9.94 -4.86
N ALA A 182 2.26 10.40 -4.45
CA ALA A 182 3.28 10.97 -5.34
C ALA A 182 3.92 9.96 -6.32
N GLY A 183 3.76 8.65 -6.08
CA GLY A 183 4.43 7.58 -6.84
C GLY A 183 3.96 7.38 -8.29
N GLU A 184 2.96 8.13 -8.76
CA GLU A 184 2.29 7.91 -10.05
C GLU A 184 2.72 8.90 -11.16
N ALA A 185 3.65 9.82 -10.90
CA ALA A 185 4.03 10.87 -11.87
C ALA A 185 5.30 10.59 -12.70
N ARG A 186 5.74 9.33 -12.81
CA ARG A 186 6.89 8.94 -13.64
C ARG A 186 6.64 7.68 -14.45
#